data_AF-A0A969W1J6-F1
#
_entry.id   AF-A0A969W1J6-F1
#
_cell.length_a   1.000
_cell.length_b   1.000
_cell.length_c   1.000
_cell.angle_alpha   90.00
_cell.angle_beta   90.00
_cell.angle_gamma   90.00
#
_symmetry.space_group_name_H-M   'P 1'
#
loop_
_entity.id
_entity.type
_entity.pdbx_description
1 polymer ?
#
loop_
_entity_poly.entity_id
_entity_poly.type
_entity_poly.pdbx_seq_one_letter_code
_entity_poly.pdbx_strand_id
1 'polypeptide(L)'
;MALFKKQAAEVDIIISTALIPGKPAPRLITKDMIDIMKSGSVTVDLAAEAGGNIETTVKDEVIVTDNGVTCIGYTNLPSRMGSQASSLYSNNISKFLLSMGP
;
A
#
# COMPACT_ATOMS: atom_id res chain seq x y z
N MET A 1 7.15 15.58 9.98
CA MET A 1 6.74 14.17 10.22
C MET A 1 6.32 13.85 11.66
N ALA A 2 6.21 14.83 12.57
CA ALA A 2 5.76 14.59 13.94
C ALA A 2 4.34 13.99 14.03
N LEU A 3 3.44 14.38 13.11
CA LEU A 3 2.07 13.87 13.06
C LEU A 3 2.02 12.35 12.84
N PHE A 4 2.73 11.82 11.84
CA PHE A 4 2.74 10.39 11.55
C PHE A 4 3.38 9.58 12.68
N LYS A 5 4.47 10.08 13.26
CA LYS A 5 5.10 9.43 14.40
C LYS A 5 4.16 9.34 15.60
N LYS A 6 3.42 10.41 15.90
CA LYS A 6 2.40 10.38 16.96
C LYS A 6 1.31 9.34 16.68
N GLN A 7 0.79 9.31 15.45
CA GLN A 7 -0.27 8.37 15.07
C GLN A 7 0.21 6.92 15.08
N ALA A 8 1.42 6.63 14.61
CA ALA A 8 1.99 5.28 14.60
C ALA A 8 2.06 4.65 16.01
N ALA A 9 2.25 5.45 17.05
CA ALA A 9 2.21 4.95 18.44
C ALA A 9 0.79 4.60 18.93
N GLU A 10 -0.25 5.17 18.34
CA GLU A 10 -1.64 5.04 18.79
C GLU A 10 -2.40 3.95 18.01
N VAL A 11 -2.21 3.91 16.69
CA VAL A 11 -2.98 3.05 15.76
C VAL A 11 -2.40 1.65 15.63
N ASP A 12 -3.28 0.70 15.31
CA ASP A 12 -2.88 -0.70 15.12
C ASP A 12 -2.62 -1.05 13.64
N ILE A 13 -3.17 -0.26 12.70
CA ILE A 13 -3.03 -0.49 11.26
C ILE A 13 -2.68 0.82 10.53
N ILE A 14 -1.69 0.76 9.64
CA ILE A 14 -1.34 1.86 8.72
C ILE A 14 -1.52 1.38 7.28
N ILE A 15 -2.31 2.11 6.49
CA ILE A 15 -2.43 1.90 5.05
C ILE A 15 -1.87 3.14 4.34
N SER A 16 -0.86 2.94 3.51
CA SER A 16 -0.19 4.01 2.77
C SER A 16 -0.41 3.86 1.27
N THR A 17 -0.77 4.97 0.60
CA THR A 17 -1.26 4.97 -0.78
C THR A 17 -0.68 6.10 -1.64
N ALA A 18 0.29 6.83 -1.11
CA ALA A 18 0.83 8.01 -1.77
C ALA A 18 1.75 7.59 -2.93
N LEU A 19 1.22 7.69 -4.15
CA LEU A 19 1.93 7.34 -5.38
C LEU A 19 1.73 8.44 -6.42
N ILE A 20 2.84 8.93 -7.00
CA ILE A 20 2.83 9.83 -8.15
C ILE A 20 3.35 9.05 -9.35
N PRO A 21 2.57 8.90 -10.43
CA PRO A 21 3.01 8.19 -11.63
C PRO A 21 4.33 8.73 -12.17
N GLY A 22 5.27 7.82 -12.46
CA GLY A 22 6.59 8.15 -13.00
C GLY A 22 7.59 8.72 -11.99
N LYS A 23 7.25 8.81 -10.69
CA LYS A 23 8.16 9.20 -9.62
C LYS A 23 8.30 8.09 -8.58
N PRO A 24 9.45 8.00 -7.90
CA PRO A 24 9.58 7.14 -6.72
C PRO A 24 8.53 7.51 -5.66
N ALA A 25 8.04 6.50 -4.95
CA ALA A 25 7.13 6.73 -3.82
C ALA A 25 7.85 7.57 -2.74
N PRO A 26 7.19 8.59 -2.17
CA PRO A 26 7.76 9.34 -1.06
C PRO A 26 7.88 8.45 0.17
N ARG A 27 9.02 8.48 0.85
CA ARG A 27 9.21 7.84 2.16
C ARG A 27 8.50 8.68 3.23
N LEU A 28 7.37 8.20 3.71
CA LEU A 28 6.52 8.91 4.68
C LEU A 28 6.57 8.26 6.06
N ILE A 29 6.67 6.93 6.11
CA ILE A 29 6.73 6.15 7.33
C ILE A 29 8.13 5.55 7.45
N THR A 30 8.87 6.07 8.41
CA THR A 30 10.25 5.65 8.67
C THR A 30 10.29 4.42 9.56
N LYS A 31 11.42 3.69 9.58
CA LYS A 31 11.59 2.50 10.41
C LYS A 31 11.34 2.79 11.91
N ASP A 32 11.80 3.93 12.41
CA ASP A 32 11.58 4.33 13.81
C ASP A 32 10.11 4.57 14.15
N MET A 33 9.24 4.87 13.16
CA MET A 33 7.80 4.94 13.36
C MET A 33 7.17 3.55 13.41
N ILE A 34 7.71 2.57 12.68
CA ILE A 34 7.27 1.18 12.74
C ILE A 34 7.69 0.54 14.06
N ASP A 35 8.91 0.83 14.53
CA ASP A 35 9.48 0.26 15.76
C ASP A 35 8.68 0.64 17.02
N ILE A 36 7.96 1.78 17.00
CA ILE A 36 7.10 2.23 18.12
C ILE A 36 5.65 1.76 18.02
N MET A 37 5.26 1.09 16.93
CA MET A 37 3.94 0.49 16.82
C MET A 37 3.83 -0.70 17.79
N LYS A 38 2.60 -1.08 18.13
CA LYS A 38 2.35 -2.23 19.00
C LYS A 38 2.73 -3.53 18.28
N SER A 39 3.23 -4.51 19.01
CA SER A 39 3.45 -5.85 18.48
C SER A 39 2.11 -6.44 18.00
N GLY A 40 2.10 -7.05 16.81
CA GLY A 40 0.89 -7.53 16.15
C GLY A 40 0.19 -6.48 15.26
N SER A 41 0.66 -5.23 15.24
CA SER A 41 0.20 -4.23 14.28
C SER A 41 0.51 -4.64 12.82
N VAL A 42 -0.21 -4.02 11.88
CA VAL A 42 -0.10 -4.32 10.45
C VAL A 42 0.12 -3.06 9.63
N THR A 43 1.00 -3.13 8.64
CA THR A 43 1.10 -2.10 7.61
C THR A 43 0.78 -2.66 6.23
N VAL A 44 0.12 -1.84 5.40
CA VAL A 44 -0.18 -2.15 4.01
C VAL A 44 0.33 -0.99 3.14
N ASP A 45 1.30 -1.27 2.29
CA ASP A 45 1.92 -0.27 1.41
C ASP A 45 1.47 -0.49 -0.03
N LEU A 46 0.49 0.30 -0.47
CA LEU A 46 -0.02 0.25 -1.85
C LEU A 46 0.95 0.87 -2.86
N ALA A 47 2.00 1.56 -2.41
CA ALA A 47 3.01 2.17 -3.27
C ALA A 47 4.27 1.29 -3.41
N ALA A 48 4.24 0.04 -2.94
CA ALA A 48 5.37 -0.89 -2.96
C ALA A 48 5.98 -1.07 -4.36
N GLU A 49 5.19 -0.95 -5.43
CA GLU A 49 5.68 -1.06 -6.80
C GLU A 49 6.69 0.02 -7.20
N ALA A 50 6.59 1.20 -6.59
CA ALA A 50 7.44 2.37 -6.84
C ALA A 50 8.44 2.63 -5.69
N GLY A 51 8.73 1.61 -4.89
CA GLY A 51 9.68 1.65 -3.78
C GLY A 51 9.05 1.72 -2.38
N GLY A 52 7.74 1.98 -2.30
CA GLY A 52 6.98 1.98 -1.04
C GLY A 52 7.03 3.30 -0.26
N ASN A 53 5.94 3.61 0.44
CA ASN A 53 5.88 4.72 1.39
C ASN A 53 6.53 4.40 2.73
N ILE A 54 6.71 3.11 3.05
CA ILE A 54 7.21 2.63 4.33
C ILE A 54 8.62 2.06 4.14
N GLU A 55 9.58 2.46 4.96
CA GLU A 55 10.98 2.05 4.83
C GLU A 55 11.20 0.54 4.98
N THR A 56 10.37 -0.15 5.77
CA THR A 56 10.43 -1.60 5.98
C THR A 56 9.72 -2.40 4.89
N THR A 57 9.05 -1.76 3.92
CA THR A 57 8.37 -2.45 2.82
C THR A 57 9.37 -3.21 1.95
N VAL A 58 9.14 -4.51 1.79
CA VAL A 58 9.81 -5.34 0.79
C VAL A 58 8.79 -5.66 -0.30
N LYS A 59 9.16 -5.36 -1.55
CA LYS A 59 8.28 -5.54 -2.71
C LYS A 59 7.87 -7.00 -2.86
N ASP A 60 6.58 -7.23 -3.05
CA ASP A 60 5.94 -8.54 -3.26
C ASP A 60 6.02 -9.51 -2.08
N GLU A 61 6.46 -9.04 -0.91
CA GLU A 61 6.61 -9.85 0.29
C GLU A 61 5.69 -9.39 1.43
N VAL A 62 5.52 -10.30 2.39
CA VAL A 62 5.02 -9.98 3.72
C VAL A 62 6.11 -10.34 4.70
N ILE A 63 6.62 -9.34 5.41
CA ILE A 63 7.64 -9.52 6.42
C ILE A 63 7.08 -9.25 7.81
N VAL A 64 7.72 -9.80 8.82
CA VAL A 64 7.48 -9.43 10.22
C VAL A 64 8.75 -8.79 10.75
N THR A 65 8.63 -7.60 11.31
CA THR A 65 9.73 -6.84 11.92
C THR A 65 10.09 -7.41 13.29
N ASP A 66 11.26 -7.02 13.81
CA ASP A 66 11.76 -7.50 15.11
C ASP A 66 10.82 -7.16 16.28
N ASN A 67 10.09 -6.03 16.21
CA ASN A 67 9.09 -5.64 17.21
C ASN A 67 7.69 -6.28 16.97
N GLY A 68 7.56 -7.14 15.97
CA GLY A 68 6.35 -7.93 15.70
C GLY A 68 5.30 -7.27 14.82
N VAL A 69 5.65 -6.21 14.07
CA VAL A 69 4.74 -5.58 13.10
C VAL A 69 4.80 -6.32 11.77
N THR A 70 3.65 -6.71 11.23
CA THR A 70 3.54 -7.35 9.91
C THR A 70 3.46 -6.30 8.81
N CYS A 71 4.40 -6.29 7.87
CA CYS A 71 4.44 -5.34 6.77
C CYS A 71 4.09 -6.01 5.43
N ILE A 72 3.03 -5.53 4.77
CA ILE A 72 2.51 -6.09 3.52
C ILE A 72 2.90 -5.19 2.34
N GLY A 73 3.72 -5.72 1.42
CA GLY A 73 4.26 -5.02 0.26
C GLY A 73 3.84 -5.57 -1.10
N TYR A 74 2.68 -6.23 -1.19
CA TYR A 74 2.20 -6.81 -2.46
C TYR A 74 1.93 -5.75 -3.53
N THR A 75 2.40 -5.95 -4.76
CA THR A 75 2.11 -5.02 -5.87
C THR A 75 0.96 -5.47 -6.77
N ASN A 76 0.37 -6.63 -6.49
CA ASN A 76 -0.67 -7.26 -7.32
C ASN A 76 -2.02 -7.41 -6.60
N LEU A 77 -2.35 -6.48 -5.69
CA LEU A 77 -3.59 -6.55 -4.91
C LEU A 77 -4.88 -6.70 -5.76
N PRO A 78 -5.02 -6.05 -6.94
CA PRO A 78 -6.17 -6.32 -7.81
C PRO A 78 -6.29 -7.78 -8.27
N SER A 79 -5.16 -8.44 -8.54
CA SER A 79 -5.14 -9.86 -8.96
C SER A 79 -5.61 -10.80 -7.85
N ARG A 80 -5.51 -10.39 -6.59
CA ARG A 80 -5.99 -11.17 -5.43
C ARG A 80 -7.52 -11.10 -5.26
N MET A 81 -8.20 -10.24 -6.03
CA MET A 81 -9.65 -10.24 -6.23
C MET A 81 -9.99 -10.33 -7.74
N GLY A 82 -9.40 -11.32 -8.42
CA GLY A 82 -9.40 -11.41 -9.88
C GLY A 82 -10.78 -11.32 -10.56
N SER A 83 -11.81 -11.97 -10.01
CA SER A 83 -13.17 -11.89 -10.56
C SER A 83 -13.70 -10.45 -10.58
N GLN A 84 -13.55 -9.75 -9.45
CA GLN A 84 -14.08 -8.39 -9.29
C GLN A 84 -13.26 -7.37 -10.06
N ALA A 85 -11.93 -7.49 -10.03
CA ALA A 85 -11.04 -6.65 -10.81
C ALA A 85 -11.33 -6.79 -12.32
N SER A 86 -11.50 -8.03 -12.80
CA SER A 86 -11.79 -8.30 -14.22
C SER A 86 -13.15 -7.76 -14.65
N SER A 87 -14.19 -7.95 -13.83
CA SER A 87 -15.54 -7.45 -14.11
C SER A 87 -15.57 -5.92 -14.20
N LEU A 88 -14.97 -5.23 -13.23
CA LEU A 88 -14.90 -3.75 -13.22
C LEU A 88 -14.06 -3.21 -14.39
N TYR A 89 -12.91 -3.83 -14.68
CA TYR A 89 -12.05 -3.41 -15.78
C TYR A 89 -12.71 -3.62 -17.16
N SER A 90 -13.38 -4.77 -17.36
CA SER A 90 -14.16 -5.04 -18.58
C SER A 90 -15.28 -4.02 -18.78
N ASN A 91 -15.96 -3.62 -17.71
CA ASN A 91 -17.01 -2.59 -17.76
C ASN A 91 -16.44 -1.22 -18.17
N ASN A 92 -15.26 -0.84 -17.65
CA ASN A 92 -14.57 0.39 -18.06
C ASN A 92 -14.22 0.39 -19.55
N ILE A 93 -13.67 -0.72 -20.08
CA ILE A 93 -13.38 -0.87 -21.51
C ILE A 93 -14.66 -0.78 -22.33
N SER A 94 -15.70 -1.49 -21.94
CA SER A 94 -16.99 -1.52 -22.65
C SER A 94 -17.59 -0.11 -22.73
N LYS A 95 -17.58 0.65 -21.62
CA LYS A 95 -18.05 2.04 -21.57
C LYS A 95 -17.20 2.98 -22.40
N PHE A 96 -15.87 2.81 -22.37
CA PHE A 96 -14.97 3.60 -23.21
C PHE A 96 -15.29 3.38 -24.70
N LEU A 97 -15.44 2.13 -25.14
CA LEU A 97 -15.81 1.82 -26.53
C LEU A 97 -17.18 2.38 -26.91
N LEU A 98 -18.19 2.25 -26.03
CA LEU A 98 -19.51 2.83 -26.26
C LEU A 98 -19.47 4.36 -26.36
N SER A 99 -18.55 5.03 -25.66
CA SER A 99 -18.38 6.48 -25.74
C SER A 99 -17.67 6.98 -27.02
N MET A 100 -17.08 6.08 -27.81
CA MET A 100 -16.34 6.41 -29.05
C MET A 100 -17.23 6.40 -30.30
N GLY A 101 -18.44 5.85 -30.23
CA GLY A 101 -19.43 5.87 -31.31
C GLY A 101 -20.60 6.83 -31.00
N PRO A 102 -21.46 7.14 -31.98
CA PRO A 102 -22.67 7.93 -31.76
C PRO A 102 -23.65 7.27 -30.78
#